data_AF-A0A2X3H111-F1
#
_entry.id   AF-A0A2X3H111-F1
#
_cell.length_a   1.000
_cell.length_b   1.000
_cell.length_c   1.000
_cell.angle_alpha   90.00
_cell.angle_beta   90.00
_cell.angle_gamma   90.00
#
_symmetry.space_group_name_H-M   'P 1'
#
loop_
_entity.id
_entity.type
_entity.pdbx_description
1 polymer ?
#
loop_
_entity_poly.entity_id
_entity_poly.type
_entity_poly.pdbx_seq_one_letter_code
_entity_poly.pdbx_strand_id
1 'polypeptide(L)'
;MSLQTTKIVFTSNEWHICLDKKVTIQSAIIFFKERNEFLRPARQFELNVSNTGDETYVSIPLELIAKNALLDRQTVWQIELDGNKIQASEDKLLESLSNDFHSHEFSIQDGFLVLLSNPTPIHVYLTDFHLDASEVRGKLQIETTFDISGYEAILSVKKRTRPELYLFHGHSQNFELGNISDNQLSFDIDTEVLSDDFLVDETNNLDPVLILQSSVTKSAPLFIEVSEALKDKLSVKEQIKSDRTLQSYRTGSNRLSFYLLKELEKVATLTEFKNSEQAFLLTFAFETQLDEPTLVIKRQDKKLSTFEHVTEMAFSIKKRFKNYSVKLKKANLYPFHSYNQDEDWDMFIRSGSKEYPLFASMTIQFSKDYVRINSNQYQVRWRKKTDSTIRLRFVSAPILKAKPKKLVVMGTCFSRNAFNSDPFFNPDYKSFFSVMYTQMHTSLISAMTNRYDQPLKLKNYASGLTKAEFGFLEDEFRKDLFDRLRKIKPDYLLSIYIQMPFDL
;
A
#
# COMPACT_ATOMS: atom_id res chain seq x y z
N MET A 1 -48.05 19.31 -5.52
CA MET A 1 -48.57 20.12 -4.40
C MET A 1 -47.34 20.70 -3.71
N SER A 2 -47.17 22.03 -3.60
CA SER A 2 -46.05 22.55 -2.80
C SER A 2 -46.44 22.57 -1.34
N LEU A 3 -45.86 21.65 -0.56
CA LEU A 3 -45.94 21.67 0.90
C LEU A 3 -44.92 22.68 1.39
N GLN A 4 -45.39 23.71 2.07
CA GLN A 4 -44.55 24.76 2.68
C GLN A 4 -44.53 24.59 4.19
N THR A 5 -43.35 24.77 4.78
CA THR A 5 -43.18 24.75 6.23
C THR A 5 -43.54 26.10 6.86
N THR A 6 -44.32 26.07 7.94
CA THR A 6 -44.62 27.25 8.76
C THR A 6 -43.53 27.59 9.73
N LYS A 7 -43.03 26.56 10.40
CA LYS A 7 -42.16 26.69 11.57
C LYS A 7 -41.47 25.36 11.83
N ILE A 8 -40.26 25.43 12.37
CA ILE A 8 -39.57 24.30 12.98
C ILE A 8 -39.39 24.66 14.45
N VAL A 9 -39.71 23.74 15.35
CA VAL A 9 -39.54 23.92 16.80
C VAL A 9 -38.84 22.71 17.36
N PHE A 10 -37.77 22.93 18.12
CA PHE A 10 -37.17 21.87 18.92
C PHE A 10 -37.83 21.78 20.31
N THR A 11 -38.29 20.58 20.70
CA THR A 11 -38.82 20.33 22.04
C THR A 11 -38.25 19.05 22.64
N SER A 12 -37.63 19.17 23.82
CA SER A 12 -37.06 18.10 24.66
C SER A 12 -36.01 17.20 24.02
N ASN A 13 -36.28 16.56 22.87
CA ASN A 13 -35.36 15.73 22.06
C ASN A 13 -35.88 15.48 20.63
N GLU A 14 -36.86 16.25 20.16
CA GLU A 14 -37.43 16.09 18.82
C GLU A 14 -37.58 17.45 18.13
N TRP A 15 -37.35 17.46 16.82
CA TRP A 15 -37.77 18.59 15.99
C TRP A 15 -39.17 18.34 15.46
N HIS A 16 -40.05 19.34 15.59
CA HIS A 16 -41.37 19.33 14.99
C HIS A 16 -41.41 20.29 13.81
N ILE A 17 -41.66 19.75 12.62
CA ILE A 17 -41.88 20.54 11.40
C ILE A 17 -43.39 20.78 11.28
N CYS A 18 -43.80 22.03 11.40
CA CYS A 18 -45.18 22.48 11.22
C CYS A 18 -45.44 22.82 9.74
N LEU A 19 -46.62 22.46 9.22
CA LEU A 19 -47.02 22.71 7.83
C LEU A 19 -48.11 23.80 7.72
N ASP A 20 -48.05 24.64 6.67
CA ASP A 20 -48.90 25.84 6.45
C ASP A 20 -50.39 25.57 6.13
N LYS A 21 -50.83 24.33 5.99
CA LYS A 21 -52.19 24.00 5.49
C LYS A 21 -52.79 22.79 6.17
N LYS A 22 -54.13 22.73 6.21
CA LYS A 22 -54.93 21.52 6.44
C LYS A 22 -54.65 20.49 5.33
N VAL A 23 -53.49 19.87 5.37
CA VAL A 23 -53.11 18.77 4.51
C VAL A 23 -52.93 17.57 5.41
N THR A 24 -53.80 16.58 5.23
CA THR A 24 -53.61 15.28 5.86
C THR A 24 -52.44 14.59 5.19
N ILE A 25 -51.36 14.42 5.93
CA ILE A 25 -50.19 13.64 5.49
C ILE A 25 -50.35 12.20 5.98
N GLN A 26 -50.14 11.23 5.09
CA GLN A 26 -50.26 9.80 5.41
C GLN A 26 -48.91 9.16 5.71
N SER A 27 -47.85 9.62 5.06
CA SER A 27 -46.50 9.13 5.27
C SER A 27 -45.49 10.27 5.28
N ALA A 28 -44.50 10.14 6.16
CA ALA A 28 -43.34 11.01 6.22
C ALA A 28 -42.09 10.13 6.35
N ILE A 29 -41.07 10.42 5.55
CA ILE A 29 -39.78 9.75 5.63
C ILE A 29 -38.65 10.76 5.68
N ILE A 30 -37.57 10.38 6.35
CA ILE A 30 -36.29 11.06 6.29
C ILE A 30 -35.23 10.09 5.77
N PHE A 31 -34.39 10.56 4.86
CA PHE A 31 -33.39 9.71 4.25
C PHE A 31 -32.13 10.47 3.86
N PHE A 32 -31.04 9.74 3.67
CA PHE A 32 -29.83 10.27 3.04
C PHE A 32 -29.20 9.24 2.12
N LYS A 33 -28.35 9.73 1.21
CA LYS A 33 -27.58 8.91 0.26
C LYS A 33 -26.10 9.15 0.48
N GLU A 34 -25.35 8.07 0.68
CA GLU A 34 -23.88 8.12 0.69
C GLU A 34 -23.37 8.36 -0.75
N ARG A 35 -22.35 9.20 -0.96
CA ARG A 35 -21.73 9.39 -2.29
C ARG A 35 -21.19 8.04 -2.79
N ASN A 36 -21.46 7.73 -4.06
CA ASN A 36 -21.28 6.45 -4.80
C ASN A 36 -22.59 5.66 -4.97
N GLU A 37 -23.50 6.25 -5.77
CA GLU A 37 -24.88 5.85 -6.04
C GLU A 37 -25.10 4.42 -6.57
N PHE A 38 -24.06 3.72 -6.99
CA PHE A 38 -24.21 2.42 -7.67
C PHE A 38 -24.21 1.20 -6.73
N LEU A 39 -23.85 1.34 -5.45
CA LEU A 39 -23.63 0.18 -4.55
C LEU A 39 -24.48 0.16 -3.27
N ARG A 40 -25.13 1.25 -2.88
CA ARG A 40 -25.88 1.31 -1.61
C ARG A 40 -27.24 2.01 -1.79
N PRO A 41 -28.37 1.38 -1.42
CA PRO A 41 -29.66 2.06 -1.40
C PRO A 41 -29.64 3.20 -0.39
N ALA A 42 -30.53 4.18 -0.57
CA ALA A 42 -30.73 5.25 0.40
C ALA A 42 -31.08 4.66 1.78
N ARG A 43 -30.51 5.22 2.85
CA ARG A 43 -30.97 4.89 4.21
C ARG A 43 -32.19 5.74 4.48
N GLN A 44 -33.32 5.09 4.71
CA GLN A 44 -34.62 5.72 4.89
C GLN A 44 -35.23 5.31 6.23
N PHE A 45 -35.92 6.25 6.88
CA PHE A 45 -36.57 6.05 8.16
C PHE A 45 -37.96 6.70 8.12
N GLU A 46 -38.96 5.99 8.60
CA GLU A 46 -40.31 6.52 8.75
C GLU A 46 -40.35 7.50 9.93
N LEU A 47 -41.11 8.59 9.76
CA LEU A 47 -41.33 9.62 10.75
C LEU A 47 -42.76 9.60 11.24
N ASN A 48 -42.96 10.01 12.49
CA ASN A 48 -44.29 10.15 13.07
C ASN A 48 -44.98 11.41 12.54
N VAL A 49 -46.24 11.25 12.13
CA VAL A 49 -47.10 12.34 11.67
C VAL A 49 -48.29 12.48 12.62
N SER A 50 -48.45 13.68 13.17
CA SER A 50 -49.56 14.03 14.05
C SER A 50 -50.46 15.05 13.35
N ASN A 51 -51.71 14.67 13.10
CA ASN A 51 -52.73 15.55 12.51
C ASN A 51 -53.67 16.03 13.63
N THR A 52 -53.50 17.26 14.11
CA THR A 52 -54.34 17.84 15.18
C THR A 52 -55.14 19.02 14.66
N GLY A 53 -56.39 18.79 14.29
CA GLY A 53 -57.39 19.82 13.97
C GLY A 53 -57.00 20.78 12.83
N ASP A 54 -56.25 21.83 13.16
CA ASP A 54 -55.82 22.88 12.25
C ASP A 54 -54.32 22.79 11.86
N GLU A 55 -53.52 21.94 12.51
CA GLU A 55 -52.07 21.81 12.24
C GLU A 55 -51.66 20.35 12.02
N THR A 56 -50.66 20.15 11.16
CA THR A 56 -50.00 18.86 10.93
C THR A 56 -48.52 19.01 11.27
N TYR A 57 -48.03 18.10 12.12
CA TYR A 57 -46.63 18.07 12.55
C TYR A 57 -45.96 16.78 12.10
N VAL A 58 -44.71 16.91 11.67
CA VAL A 58 -43.81 15.80 11.43
C VAL A 58 -42.73 15.85 12.50
N SER A 59 -42.62 14.79 13.30
CA SER A 59 -41.62 14.68 14.36
C SER A 59 -40.37 13.98 13.85
N ILE A 60 -39.21 14.61 14.07
CA ILE A 60 -37.88 14.06 13.80
C ILE A 60 -37.16 13.86 15.13
N PRO A 61 -37.01 12.62 15.62
CA PRO A 61 -36.29 12.35 16.85
C PRO A 61 -34.79 12.64 16.71
N LEU A 62 -34.20 13.36 17.66
CA LEU A 62 -32.75 13.64 17.68
C LEU A 62 -31.94 12.35 17.74
N GLU A 63 -32.38 11.37 18.53
CA GLU A 63 -31.74 10.07 18.68
C GLU A 63 -31.64 9.32 17.34
N LEU A 64 -32.70 9.37 16.52
CA LEU A 64 -32.73 8.77 15.19
C LEU A 64 -31.61 9.34 14.32
N ILE A 65 -31.43 10.67 14.35
CA ILE A 65 -30.41 11.36 13.56
C ILE A 65 -29.01 11.06 14.10
N ALA A 66 -28.79 11.21 15.42
CA ALA A 66 -27.51 10.98 16.07
C ALA A 66 -26.97 9.55 15.85
N LYS A 67 -27.85 8.55 15.90
CA LYS A 67 -27.49 7.14 15.72
C LYS A 67 -27.11 6.78 14.28
N ASN A 68 -27.64 7.51 13.29
CA ASN A 68 -27.58 7.12 11.89
C ASN A 68 -26.77 8.08 11.00
N ALA A 69 -26.43 9.27 11.49
CA ALA A 69 -25.57 10.21 10.80
C ALA A 69 -24.19 9.61 10.52
N LEU A 70 -23.58 10.01 9.41
CA LEU A 70 -22.20 9.68 9.09
C LEU A 70 -21.26 10.33 10.11
N LEU A 71 -20.38 9.51 10.70
CA LEU A 71 -19.55 9.93 11.82
C LEU A 71 -18.43 10.90 11.43
N ASP A 72 -17.92 10.79 10.20
CA ASP A 72 -16.69 11.45 9.75
C ASP A 72 -16.93 12.60 8.74
N ARG A 73 -18.18 12.86 8.37
CA ARG A 73 -18.55 13.86 7.36
C ARG A 73 -19.99 14.33 7.52
N GLN A 74 -20.32 15.45 6.86
CA GLN A 74 -21.67 15.97 6.83
C GLN A 74 -22.67 14.92 6.28
N THR A 75 -23.77 14.75 6.98
CA THR A 75 -24.95 14.01 6.48
C THR A 75 -26.00 15.01 6.04
N VAL A 76 -26.44 14.91 4.78
CA VAL A 76 -27.52 15.74 4.23
C VAL A 76 -28.79 14.90 4.22
N TRP A 77 -29.67 15.16 5.18
CA TRP A 77 -30.94 14.48 5.31
C TRP A 77 -32.02 15.18 4.48
N GLN A 78 -32.68 14.41 3.62
CA GLN A 78 -33.81 14.83 2.82
C GLN A 78 -35.10 14.32 3.46
N ILE A 79 -36.16 15.13 3.39
CA ILE A 79 -37.46 14.81 3.99
C ILE A 79 -38.50 14.75 2.88
N GLU A 80 -39.28 13.68 2.86
CA GLU A 80 -40.38 13.47 1.91
C GLU A 80 -41.68 13.19 2.66
N LEU A 81 -42.75 13.84 2.21
CA LEU A 81 -44.12 13.70 2.71
C LEU A 81 -45.01 13.20 1.57
N ASP A 82 -45.66 12.05 1.75
CA ASP A 82 -46.45 11.38 0.70
C ASP A 82 -45.70 11.28 -0.65
N GLY A 83 -44.40 10.99 -0.58
CA GLY A 83 -43.51 10.89 -1.75
C GLY A 83 -43.09 12.21 -2.39
N ASN A 84 -43.37 13.35 -1.76
CA ASN A 84 -42.99 14.69 -2.25
C ASN A 84 -42.03 15.38 -1.28
N LYS A 85 -40.98 15.99 -1.82
CA LYS A 85 -40.03 16.80 -1.03
C LYS A 85 -40.68 18.09 -0.52
N ILE A 86 -40.23 18.53 0.65
CA ILE A 86 -40.73 19.75 1.31
C ILE A 86 -40.02 20.99 0.73
N GLN A 87 -40.78 22.00 0.32
CA GLN A 87 -40.24 23.30 -0.09
C GLN A 87 -40.26 24.27 1.10
N ALA A 88 -39.23 25.11 1.22
CA ALA A 88 -39.15 26.14 2.26
C ALA A 88 -38.59 27.46 1.69
N SER A 89 -38.90 28.58 2.35
CA SER A 89 -38.37 29.92 2.04
C SER A 89 -37.46 30.39 3.17
N GLU A 90 -36.37 31.10 2.84
CA GLU A 90 -35.26 31.47 3.74
C GLU A 90 -35.70 32.20 5.04
N ASP A 91 -36.84 32.88 5.04
CA ASP A 91 -37.30 33.73 6.15
C ASP A 91 -37.80 32.98 7.41
N LYS A 92 -37.73 31.64 7.45
CA LYS A 92 -38.32 30.83 8.54
C LYS A 92 -37.26 29.93 9.23
N LEU A 93 -36.56 30.54 10.19
CA LEU A 93 -35.87 29.98 11.37
C LEU A 93 -34.89 28.80 11.16
N LEU A 94 -33.60 29.14 11.22
CA LEU A 94 -32.47 28.23 11.41
C LEU A 94 -32.24 27.99 12.91
N GLU A 95 -32.89 26.99 13.51
CA GLU A 95 -32.45 26.50 14.83
C GLU A 95 -31.25 25.60 14.62
N SER A 96 -30.06 26.09 14.99
CA SER A 96 -28.88 25.23 15.14
C SER A 96 -28.90 24.62 16.53
N LEU A 97 -28.85 23.29 16.59
CA LEU A 97 -28.73 22.54 17.82
C LEU A 97 -27.45 21.72 17.75
N SER A 98 -26.55 21.89 18.70
CA SER A 98 -25.47 20.92 18.91
C SER A 98 -26.00 19.81 19.81
N ASN A 99 -25.81 18.56 19.40
CA ASN A 99 -25.82 17.43 20.33
C ASN A 99 -24.37 16.95 20.54
N ASP A 100 -24.24 15.79 21.20
CA ASP A 100 -23.01 15.00 21.38
C ASP A 100 -22.01 15.17 20.21
N PHE A 101 -22.03 14.30 19.21
CA PHE A 101 -20.97 14.26 18.20
C PHE A 101 -21.26 15.06 16.93
N HIS A 102 -22.45 15.68 16.82
CA HIS A 102 -22.85 16.44 15.65
C HIS A 102 -23.54 17.76 16.01
N SER A 103 -23.35 18.76 15.16
CA SER A 103 -24.23 19.92 15.10
C SER A 103 -25.26 19.75 14.00
N HIS A 104 -26.48 20.15 14.30
CA HIS A 104 -27.64 20.00 13.45
C HIS A 104 -28.18 21.37 13.07
N GLU A 105 -28.48 21.55 11.79
CA GLU A 105 -29.10 22.77 11.27
C GLU A 105 -30.05 22.40 10.14
N PHE A 106 -31.22 23.03 10.11
CA PHE A 106 -32.07 22.99 8.93
C PHE A 106 -31.52 23.96 7.89
N SER A 107 -31.60 23.61 6.61
CA SER A 107 -31.11 24.45 5.51
C SER A 107 -31.96 24.22 4.26
N ILE A 108 -31.77 25.08 3.25
CA ILE A 108 -32.45 24.96 1.95
C ILE A 108 -31.40 24.62 0.90
N GLN A 109 -31.57 23.47 0.23
CA GLN A 109 -30.73 23.06 -0.90
C GLN A 109 -31.62 22.75 -2.10
N ASP A 110 -31.30 23.36 -3.25
CA ASP A 110 -32.08 23.24 -4.49
C ASP A 110 -33.59 23.56 -4.31
N GLY A 111 -33.91 24.47 -3.40
CA GLY A 111 -35.28 24.88 -3.08
C GLY A 111 -36.05 23.92 -2.16
N PHE A 112 -35.37 22.91 -1.60
CA PHE A 112 -35.95 21.94 -0.68
C PHE A 112 -35.36 22.03 0.73
N LEU A 113 -36.20 21.79 1.73
CA LEU A 113 -35.77 21.71 3.12
C LEU A 113 -34.92 20.44 3.34
N VAL A 114 -33.76 20.63 3.95
CA VAL A 114 -32.86 19.56 4.39
C VAL A 114 -32.47 19.75 5.85
N LEU A 115 -32.14 18.66 6.53
CA LEU A 115 -31.47 18.69 7.83
C LEU A 115 -30.01 18.32 7.61
N LEU A 116 -29.09 19.21 7.96
CA LEU A 116 -27.66 18.98 7.91
C LEU A 116 -27.19 18.49 9.28
N SER A 117 -26.39 17.42 9.28
CA SER A 117 -25.69 16.94 10.48
C SER A 117 -24.20 17.02 10.22
N ASN A 118 -23.52 17.97 10.86
CA ASN A 118 -22.10 18.22 10.72
C ASN A 118 -21.36 17.60 11.92
N PRO A 119 -20.31 16.78 11.71
CA PRO A 119 -19.51 16.29 12.83
C PRO A 119 -18.91 17.45 13.63
N THR A 120 -19.05 17.40 14.94
CA THR A 120 -18.44 18.38 15.85
C THR A 120 -16.95 18.08 16.00
N PRO A 121 -16.04 19.07 15.87
CA PRO A 121 -14.62 18.84 16.05
C PRO A 121 -14.29 18.39 17.47
N ILE A 122 -13.51 17.31 17.58
CA ILE A 122 -12.98 16.80 18.85
C ILE A 122 -11.50 16.52 18.65
N HIS A 123 -10.67 17.08 19.52
CA HIS A 123 -9.22 16.88 19.50
C HIS A 123 -8.80 16.11 20.75
N VAL A 124 -7.88 15.15 20.57
CA VAL A 124 -7.36 14.33 21.66
C VAL A 124 -5.85 14.49 21.70
N TYR A 125 -5.33 15.03 22.79
CA TYR A 125 -3.91 15.29 22.98
C TYR A 125 -3.31 14.38 24.02
N LEU A 126 -2.21 13.71 23.67
CA LEU A 126 -1.35 12.99 24.60
C LEU A 126 -0.51 14.01 25.39
N THR A 127 -0.73 14.09 26.68
CA THR A 127 -0.07 15.03 27.61
C THR A 127 1.00 14.38 28.47
N ASP A 128 0.90 13.06 28.68
CA ASP A 128 1.90 12.24 29.34
C ASP A 128 2.01 10.88 28.64
N PHE A 129 3.21 10.29 28.61
CA PHE A 129 3.46 9.02 27.91
C PHE A 129 4.64 8.26 28.53
N HIS A 130 4.44 6.97 28.72
CA HIS A 130 5.47 6.04 29.17
C HIS A 130 5.29 4.69 28.46
N LEU A 131 6.41 4.11 28.05
CA LEU A 131 6.50 2.80 27.43
C LEU A 131 7.66 2.06 28.08
N ASP A 132 7.38 0.87 28.60
CA ASP A 132 8.41 -0.10 29.00
C ASP A 132 8.08 -1.50 28.46
N ALA A 133 8.81 -2.52 28.93
CA ALA A 133 8.62 -3.89 28.47
C ALA A 133 7.24 -4.46 28.80
N SER A 134 6.63 -4.03 29.91
CA SER A 134 5.37 -4.57 30.46
C SER A 134 4.15 -3.73 30.15
N GLU A 135 4.29 -2.41 30.03
CA GLU A 135 3.12 -1.52 29.91
C GLU A 135 3.33 -0.38 28.90
N VAL A 136 2.21 0.04 28.30
CA VAL A 136 2.09 1.29 27.54
C VAL A 136 1.03 2.14 28.24
N ARG A 137 1.45 3.27 28.81
CA ARG A 137 0.55 4.17 29.53
C ARG A 137 0.66 5.61 29.06
N GLY A 138 -0.43 6.36 29.23
CA GLY A 138 -0.44 7.78 28.91
C GLY A 138 -1.67 8.50 29.43
N LYS A 139 -1.59 9.83 29.40
CA LYS A 139 -2.69 10.72 29.75
C LYS A 139 -3.17 11.46 28.52
N LEU A 140 -4.48 11.53 28.37
CA LEU A 140 -5.18 12.18 27.27
C LEU A 140 -5.96 13.38 27.80
N GLN A 141 -5.79 14.52 27.13
CA GLN A 141 -6.65 15.69 27.26
C GLN A 141 -7.55 15.75 26.02
N ILE A 142 -8.85 15.89 26.24
CA ILE A 142 -9.85 16.00 25.18
C ILE A 142 -10.31 17.46 25.10
N GLU A 143 -10.31 18.02 23.90
CA GLU A 143 -10.85 19.35 23.62
C GLU A 143 -12.09 19.22 22.75
N THR A 144 -13.19 19.78 23.23
CA THR A 144 -14.51 19.72 22.59
C THR A 144 -15.37 20.91 23.03
N THR A 145 -16.43 21.22 22.28
CA THR A 145 -17.38 22.30 22.55
C THR A 145 -18.62 21.87 23.32
N PHE A 146 -18.74 20.59 23.66
CA PHE A 146 -19.88 20.01 24.38
C PHE A 146 -19.41 19.14 25.54
N ASP A 147 -20.30 18.88 26.52
CA ASP A 147 -19.96 18.08 27.69
C ASP A 147 -19.89 16.58 27.33
N ILE A 148 -18.76 15.96 27.62
CA ILE A 148 -18.49 14.53 27.42
C ILE A 148 -18.34 13.79 28.75
N SER A 149 -18.64 14.45 29.87
CA SER A 149 -18.55 13.84 31.20
C SER A 149 -19.46 12.61 31.29
N GLY A 150 -18.87 11.48 31.69
CA GLY A 150 -19.60 10.21 31.80
C GLY A 150 -19.69 9.41 30.50
N TYR A 151 -19.17 9.88 29.37
CA TYR A 151 -19.05 9.06 28.16
C TYR A 151 -18.02 7.95 28.36
N GLU A 152 -18.29 6.78 27.79
CA GLU A 152 -17.34 5.68 27.75
C GLU A 152 -16.26 5.94 26.69
N ALA A 153 -15.02 5.58 27.00
CA ALA A 153 -13.90 5.72 26.09
C ALA A 153 -13.25 4.38 25.79
N ILE A 154 -13.02 4.14 24.50
CA ILE A 154 -12.39 2.93 23.97
C ILE A 154 -11.11 3.33 23.24
N LEU A 155 -9.98 2.77 23.65
CA LEU A 155 -8.74 2.87 22.91
C LEU A 155 -8.67 1.73 21.89
N SER A 156 -8.75 2.06 20.61
CA SER A 156 -8.65 1.09 19.52
C SER A 156 -7.26 1.18 18.90
N VAL A 157 -6.45 0.14 19.08
CA VAL A 157 -5.14 0.01 18.44
C VAL A 157 -5.34 -0.68 17.09
N LYS A 158 -4.97 -0.01 16.00
CA LYS A 158 -5.31 -0.44 14.64
C LYS A 158 -4.07 -0.69 13.78
N LYS A 159 -3.97 -1.86 13.14
CA LYS A 159 -2.86 -2.18 12.24
C LYS A 159 -3.08 -1.60 10.84
N ARG A 160 -2.17 -0.76 10.37
CA ARG A 160 -2.14 -0.32 8.97
C ARG A 160 -1.70 -1.46 8.06
N THR A 161 -2.52 -1.74 7.05
CA THR A 161 -2.23 -2.82 6.08
C THR A 161 -1.24 -2.38 5.00
N ARG A 162 -1.32 -1.11 4.59
CA ARG A 162 -0.44 -0.52 3.56
C ARG A 162 -0.02 0.89 3.95
N PRO A 163 0.92 1.05 4.90
CA PRO A 163 1.26 2.34 5.48
C PRO A 163 1.78 3.37 4.45
N GLU A 164 2.25 2.92 3.28
CA GLU A 164 2.78 3.79 2.21
C GLU A 164 1.71 4.35 1.25
N LEU A 165 0.50 3.77 1.23
CA LEU A 165 -0.55 4.20 0.30
C LEU A 165 -1.70 4.93 0.97
N TYR A 166 -2.20 4.38 2.08
CA TYR A 166 -3.45 4.84 2.68
C TYR A 166 -3.54 4.49 4.17
N LEU A 167 -4.33 5.28 4.90
CA LEU A 167 -4.71 5.03 6.29
C LEU A 167 -5.85 3.99 6.35
N PHE A 168 -5.59 2.78 5.86
CA PHE A 168 -6.53 1.65 5.96
C PHE A 168 -6.05 0.65 6.99
N HIS A 169 -6.96 0.32 7.91
CA HIS A 169 -6.70 -0.61 8.99
C HIS A 169 -7.37 -1.96 8.72
N GLY A 170 -6.58 -3.02 8.74
CA GLY A 170 -7.07 -4.38 8.45
C GLY A 170 -7.48 -5.17 9.70
N HIS A 171 -6.87 -4.85 10.85
CA HIS A 171 -7.14 -5.48 12.13
C HIS A 171 -7.09 -4.44 13.24
N SER A 172 -7.89 -4.61 14.29
CA SER A 172 -7.95 -3.71 15.44
C SER A 172 -8.19 -4.48 16.74
N GLN A 173 -7.56 -4.01 17.81
CA GLN A 173 -7.80 -4.47 19.18
C GLN A 173 -8.31 -3.30 20.01
N ASN A 174 -9.38 -3.52 20.79
CA ASN A 174 -10.02 -2.49 21.59
C ASN A 174 -9.73 -2.71 23.08
N PHE A 175 -9.49 -1.61 23.79
CA PHE A 175 -9.29 -1.56 25.23
C PHE A 175 -10.30 -0.58 25.83
N GLU A 176 -11.15 -1.05 26.72
CA GLU A 176 -12.13 -0.24 27.44
C GLU A 176 -11.39 0.59 28.52
N LEU A 177 -11.47 1.91 28.45
CA LEU A 177 -10.80 2.82 29.40
C LEU A 177 -11.72 3.35 30.50
N GLY A 178 -13.03 3.06 30.40
CA GLY A 178 -14.05 3.55 31.32
C GLY A 178 -14.56 4.94 30.96
N ASN A 179 -15.11 5.64 31.95
CA ASN A 179 -15.81 6.91 31.74
C ASN A 179 -14.87 8.11 31.80
N ILE A 180 -15.15 9.13 30.98
CA ILE A 180 -14.42 10.39 30.96
C ILE A 180 -14.83 11.26 32.15
N SER A 181 -13.83 11.88 32.79
CA SER A 181 -13.99 12.89 33.83
C SER A 181 -13.10 14.09 33.54
N ASP A 182 -13.61 15.32 33.72
CA ASP A 182 -12.85 16.57 33.52
C ASP A 182 -12.17 16.68 32.14
N ASN A 183 -12.79 16.12 31.10
CA ASN A 183 -12.24 16.01 29.74
C ASN A 183 -10.85 15.35 29.69
N GLN A 184 -10.54 14.53 30.69
CA GLN A 184 -9.28 13.81 30.80
C GLN A 184 -9.54 12.31 30.90
N LEU A 185 -8.54 11.55 30.44
CA LEU A 185 -8.55 10.10 30.50
C LEU A 185 -7.11 9.61 30.63
N SER A 186 -6.91 8.46 31.26
CA SER A 186 -5.63 7.75 31.22
C SER A 186 -5.85 6.38 30.59
N PHE A 187 -4.84 5.89 29.89
CA PHE A 187 -4.79 4.50 29.44
C PHE A 187 -3.56 3.83 30.03
N ASP A 188 -3.71 2.54 30.28
CA ASP A 188 -2.66 1.65 30.75
C ASP A 188 -2.92 0.27 30.12
N ILE A 189 -2.04 -0.14 29.22
CA ILE A 189 -2.17 -1.37 28.43
C ILE A 189 -0.98 -2.26 28.75
N ASP A 190 -1.27 -3.46 29.25
CA ASP A 190 -0.29 -4.54 29.36
C ASP A 190 0.17 -4.96 27.94
N THR A 191 1.48 -4.91 27.69
CA THR A 191 2.05 -5.27 26.38
C THR A 191 1.88 -6.75 26.07
N GLU A 192 1.69 -7.61 27.09
CA GLU A 192 1.46 -9.03 26.93
C GLU A 192 0.12 -9.35 26.26
N VAL A 193 -0.89 -8.49 26.45
CA VAL A 193 -2.22 -8.70 25.86
C VAL A 193 -2.34 -8.24 24.41
N LEU A 194 -1.30 -7.60 23.85
CA LEU A 194 -1.30 -7.19 22.44
C LEU A 194 -1.42 -8.41 21.51
N SER A 195 -2.38 -8.35 20.59
CA SER A 195 -2.73 -9.45 19.68
C SER A 195 -1.57 -9.89 18.79
N ASP A 196 -1.39 -11.21 18.65
CA ASP A 196 -0.47 -11.82 17.69
C ASP A 196 -0.86 -11.54 16.23
N ASP A 197 -2.14 -11.24 15.95
CA ASP A 197 -2.63 -10.89 14.61
C ASP A 197 -2.02 -9.58 14.10
N PHE A 198 -1.42 -8.78 14.98
CA PHE A 198 -0.66 -7.60 14.58
C PHE A 198 0.69 -7.94 13.91
N LEU A 199 1.27 -9.12 14.16
CA LEU A 199 2.58 -9.53 13.63
C LEU A 199 2.49 -10.27 12.30
N VAL A 200 2.15 -9.54 11.23
CA VAL A 200 2.13 -10.12 9.87
C VAL A 200 3.48 -9.99 9.18
N ASP A 201 4.08 -8.80 9.23
CA ASP A 201 5.34 -8.48 8.58
C ASP A 201 6.49 -8.33 9.59
N GLU A 202 7.72 -8.11 9.11
CA GLU A 202 8.86 -7.78 9.98
C GLU A 202 8.66 -6.44 10.71
N THR A 203 7.89 -5.52 10.12
CA THR A 203 7.57 -4.20 10.68
C THR A 203 6.09 -3.92 10.48
N ASN A 204 5.34 -3.76 11.58
CA ASN A 204 3.90 -3.55 11.54
C ASN A 204 3.55 -2.19 12.16
N ASN A 205 2.85 -1.34 11.42
CA ASN A 205 2.44 -0.02 11.89
C ASN A 205 1.11 -0.11 12.65
N LEU A 206 1.11 0.31 13.91
CA LEU A 206 -0.06 0.37 14.78
C LEU A 206 -0.43 1.83 15.05
N ASP A 207 -1.68 2.19 14.80
CA ASP A 207 -2.24 3.52 15.09
C ASP A 207 -3.26 3.40 16.23
N PRO A 208 -2.96 3.95 17.41
CA PRO A 208 -3.97 4.10 18.44
C PRO A 208 -4.93 5.23 18.08
N VAL A 209 -6.23 4.97 18.22
CA VAL A 209 -7.30 5.97 18.09
C VAL A 209 -8.26 5.84 19.24
N LEU A 210 -8.79 6.97 19.72
CA LEU A 210 -9.83 7.01 20.73
C LEU A 210 -11.21 6.96 20.06
N ILE A 211 -12.11 6.18 20.62
CA ILE A 211 -13.53 6.18 20.25
C ILE A 211 -14.30 6.54 21.51
N LEU A 212 -15.08 7.62 21.44
CA LEU A 212 -15.97 8.02 22.52
C LEU A 212 -17.36 7.44 22.25
N GLN A 213 -18.04 7.03 23.31
CA GLN A 213 -19.36 6.43 23.24
C GLN A 213 -20.30 7.12 24.23
N SER A 214 -21.35 7.73 23.69
CA SER A 214 -22.47 8.20 24.49
C SER A 214 -23.51 7.08 24.64
N SER A 215 -24.62 7.37 25.32
CA SER A 215 -25.74 6.42 25.43
C SER A 215 -26.42 6.14 24.09
N VAL A 216 -26.23 7.01 23.08
CA VAL A 216 -26.93 6.96 21.80
C VAL A 216 -26.05 6.48 20.65
N THR A 217 -24.79 6.95 20.59
CA THR A 217 -23.92 6.72 19.43
C THR A 217 -22.44 6.75 19.79
N LYS A 218 -21.57 6.52 18.79
CA LYS A 218 -20.11 6.57 18.93
C LYS A 218 -19.52 7.67 18.05
N SER A 219 -18.40 8.24 18.50
CA SER A 219 -17.62 9.16 17.69
C SER A 219 -16.99 8.45 16.48
N ALA A 220 -16.60 9.23 15.46
CA ALA A 220 -15.58 8.76 14.54
C ALA A 220 -14.28 8.44 15.31
N PRO A 221 -13.39 7.57 14.77
CA PRO A 221 -12.09 7.34 15.38
C PRO A 221 -11.28 8.64 15.47
N LEU A 222 -10.94 9.05 16.68
CA LEU A 222 -10.18 10.26 16.98
C LEU A 222 -8.70 9.90 17.09
N PHE A 223 -7.86 10.56 16.28
CA PHE A 223 -6.42 10.35 16.38
C PHE A 223 -5.87 11.01 17.65
N ILE A 224 -4.91 10.33 18.29
CA ILE A 224 -4.21 10.87 19.45
C ILE A 224 -3.06 11.73 18.95
N GLU A 225 -3.20 13.05 19.08
CA GLU A 225 -2.19 14.04 18.74
C GLU A 225 -1.14 14.15 19.85
N VAL A 226 0.12 14.32 19.48
CA VAL A 226 1.21 14.46 20.46
C VAL A 226 1.33 15.92 20.86
N SER A 227 1.15 16.23 22.15
CA SER A 227 1.33 17.58 22.66
C SER A 227 2.76 18.09 22.46
N GLU A 228 2.93 19.42 22.41
CA GLU A 228 4.22 20.08 22.21
C GLU A 228 5.30 19.58 23.21
N ALA A 229 4.90 19.39 24.47
CA ALA A 229 5.79 18.98 25.55
C ALA A 229 6.37 17.56 25.40
N LEU A 230 5.77 16.72 24.56
CA LEU A 230 6.17 15.32 24.34
C LEU A 230 6.88 15.10 23.00
N LYS A 231 7.04 16.11 22.15
CA LYS A 231 7.55 15.94 20.77
C LYS A 231 8.88 15.17 20.69
N ASP A 232 9.80 15.41 21.61
CA ASP A 232 11.12 14.78 21.64
C ASP A 232 11.22 13.57 22.58
N LYS A 233 10.15 13.27 23.33
CA LYS A 233 10.13 12.22 24.36
C LYS A 233 9.42 10.94 23.93
N LEU A 234 8.83 10.94 22.74
CA LEU A 234 7.96 9.87 22.29
C LEU A 234 8.71 8.72 21.59
N SER A 235 9.99 8.87 21.24
CA SER A 235 10.75 7.86 20.48
C SER A 235 11.39 6.83 21.41
N VAL A 236 10.56 6.01 22.04
CA VAL A 236 10.95 4.94 22.96
C VAL A 236 10.85 3.59 22.24
N LYS A 237 11.82 2.69 22.47
CA LYS A 237 11.88 1.37 21.83
C LYS A 237 12.19 0.31 22.89
N GLU A 238 11.26 -0.60 23.10
CA GLU A 238 11.30 -1.58 24.18
C GLU A 238 10.97 -2.98 23.69
N GLN A 239 11.77 -3.95 24.13
CA GLN A 239 11.51 -5.35 23.85
C GLN A 239 10.39 -5.85 24.76
N ILE A 240 9.19 -6.01 24.19
CA ILE A 240 8.00 -6.37 24.96
C ILE A 240 7.81 -7.88 25.08
N LYS A 241 8.33 -8.67 24.11
CA LYS A 241 8.42 -10.14 24.21
C LYS A 241 9.72 -10.64 23.59
N SER A 242 10.05 -11.90 23.81
CA SER A 242 11.26 -12.52 23.23
C SER A 242 11.35 -12.40 21.70
N ASP A 243 10.21 -12.37 21.01
CA ASP A 243 10.09 -12.39 19.55
C ASP A 243 9.65 -11.04 18.95
N ARG A 244 9.50 -9.97 19.76
CA ARG A 244 9.01 -8.68 19.25
C ARG A 244 9.41 -7.49 20.10
N THR A 245 9.55 -6.36 19.41
CA THR A 245 9.91 -5.06 19.99
C THR A 245 8.85 -4.03 19.62
N LEU A 246 8.41 -3.22 20.59
CA LEU A 246 7.49 -2.11 20.36
C LEU A 246 8.26 -0.79 20.36
N GLN A 247 8.09 0.01 19.31
CA GLN A 247 8.70 1.32 19.20
C GLN A 247 7.63 2.39 18.98
N SER A 248 7.47 3.30 19.93
CA SER A 248 6.60 4.46 19.77
C SER A 248 7.27 5.52 18.89
N TYR A 249 6.47 6.23 18.11
CA TYR A 249 6.95 7.32 17.28
C TYR A 249 5.84 8.32 16.95
N ARG A 250 6.26 9.53 16.58
CA ARG A 250 5.37 10.60 16.14
C ARG A 250 5.29 10.60 14.63
N THR A 251 4.09 10.53 14.07
CA THR A 251 3.87 10.60 12.63
C THR A 251 4.09 12.03 12.09
N GLY A 252 4.23 12.17 10.77
CA GLY A 252 4.32 13.47 10.11
C GLY A 252 3.09 14.38 10.32
N SER A 253 1.93 13.79 10.64
CA SER A 253 0.71 14.51 11.01
C SER A 253 0.58 14.75 12.52
N ASN A 254 1.68 14.67 13.27
CA ASN A 254 1.74 14.91 14.72
C ASN A 254 0.93 13.92 15.59
N ARG A 255 0.73 12.68 15.14
CA ARG A 255 -0.03 11.65 15.87
C ARG A 255 0.87 10.59 16.51
N LEU A 256 0.46 10.04 17.65
CA LEU A 256 1.08 8.85 18.25
C LEU A 256 0.87 7.64 17.33
N SER A 257 1.92 6.84 17.14
CA SER A 257 1.85 5.54 16.47
C SER A 257 2.97 4.63 16.98
N PHE A 258 2.89 3.35 16.65
CA PHE A 258 3.90 2.37 17.03
C PHE A 258 4.37 1.56 15.82
N TYR A 259 5.64 1.17 15.84
CA TYR A 259 6.13 0.03 15.10
C TYR A 259 6.16 -1.17 16.03
N LEU A 260 5.41 -2.22 15.67
CA LEU A 260 5.57 -3.53 16.25
C LEU A 260 6.50 -4.35 15.33
N LEU A 261 7.74 -4.48 15.78
CA LEU A 261 8.82 -5.13 15.06
C LEU A 261 8.90 -6.59 15.46
N LYS A 262 8.94 -7.49 14.47
CA LYS A 262 9.18 -8.91 14.71
C LYS A 262 10.69 -9.15 14.81
N GLU A 263 11.14 -9.66 15.95
CA GLU A 263 12.53 -10.09 16.11
C GLU A 263 12.71 -11.46 15.46
N LEU A 264 13.58 -11.54 14.46
CA LEU A 264 13.88 -12.81 13.79
C LEU A 264 14.87 -13.60 14.65
N GLU A 265 14.40 -14.69 15.26
CA GLU A 265 15.24 -15.63 15.99
C GLU A 265 16.31 -16.23 15.06
N LYS A 266 17.60 -15.98 15.34
CA LYS A 266 18.74 -16.50 14.56
C LYS A 266 19.10 -17.96 14.91
N VAL A 267 18.09 -18.80 15.09
CA VAL A 267 18.26 -20.18 15.55
C VAL A 267 18.70 -21.14 14.44
N ALA A 268 18.55 -20.78 13.16
CA ALA A 268 18.96 -21.59 12.00
C ALA A 268 20.11 -20.95 11.23
N THR A 269 21.29 -21.57 11.25
CA THR A 269 22.47 -21.04 10.55
C THR A 269 23.08 -22.07 9.59
N LEU A 270 23.13 -21.73 8.30
CA LEU A 270 23.86 -22.46 7.27
C LEU A 270 25.36 -22.39 7.55
N THR A 271 25.95 -23.57 7.79
CA THR A 271 27.37 -23.75 8.13
C THR A 271 28.18 -24.31 6.96
N GLU A 272 27.54 -24.97 6.00
CA GLU A 272 28.19 -25.55 4.83
C GLU A 272 27.30 -25.42 3.58
N PHE A 273 27.90 -25.00 2.47
CA PHE A 273 27.27 -24.96 1.15
C PHE A 273 28.16 -25.65 0.12
N LYS A 274 27.65 -26.68 -0.55
CA LYS A 274 28.35 -27.38 -1.64
C LYS A 274 27.50 -27.38 -2.90
N ASN A 275 28.07 -26.88 -4.00
CA ASN A 275 27.48 -26.93 -5.32
C ASN A 275 28.17 -28.03 -6.15
N SER A 276 27.48 -29.13 -6.38
CA SER A 276 27.92 -30.21 -7.29
C SER A 276 27.19 -30.11 -8.63
N GLU A 277 27.58 -30.87 -9.64
CA GLU A 277 26.89 -30.86 -10.94
C GLU A 277 25.38 -31.12 -10.81
N GLN A 278 24.98 -32.10 -10.00
CA GLN A 278 23.58 -32.57 -9.93
C GLN A 278 22.76 -31.94 -8.79
N ALA A 279 23.40 -31.41 -7.75
CA ALA A 279 22.70 -30.96 -6.55
C ALA A 279 23.43 -29.86 -5.78
N PHE A 280 22.65 -29.08 -5.02
CA PHE A 280 23.16 -28.28 -3.91
C PHE A 280 23.02 -29.09 -2.61
N LEU A 281 24.06 -29.11 -1.79
CA LEU A 281 24.04 -29.68 -0.45
C LEU A 281 24.21 -28.54 0.55
N LEU A 282 23.24 -28.42 1.45
CA LEU A 282 23.22 -27.43 2.51
C LEU A 282 23.32 -28.19 3.83
N THR A 283 24.23 -27.76 4.70
CA THR A 283 24.32 -28.20 6.10
C THR A 283 24.10 -26.98 6.99
N PHE A 284 23.23 -27.09 7.98
CA PHE A 284 22.93 -26.01 8.91
C PHE A 284 22.91 -26.51 10.36
N ALA A 285 23.31 -25.64 11.27
CA ALA A 285 23.13 -25.80 12.70
C ALA A 285 21.77 -25.24 13.11
N PHE A 286 21.17 -25.87 14.12
CA PHE A 286 19.95 -25.40 14.76
C PHE A 286 20.11 -25.53 16.27
N GLU A 287 19.78 -24.49 17.03
CA GLU A 287 20.06 -24.45 18.48
C GLU A 287 19.27 -25.49 19.28
N THR A 288 18.04 -25.78 18.85
CA THR A 288 17.13 -26.74 19.49
C THR A 288 16.83 -27.96 18.61
N GLN A 289 16.14 -28.94 19.18
CA GLN A 289 15.66 -30.09 18.40
C GLN A 289 14.48 -29.66 17.53
N LEU A 290 14.55 -29.99 16.24
CA LEU A 290 13.47 -29.75 15.30
C LEU A 290 12.44 -30.87 15.34
N ASP A 291 11.18 -30.49 15.20
CA ASP A 291 10.02 -31.36 15.03
C ASP A 291 9.59 -31.38 13.56
N GLU A 292 9.56 -32.58 12.96
CA GLU A 292 9.27 -32.79 11.53
C GLU A 292 9.90 -31.75 10.56
N PRO A 293 11.25 -31.56 10.61
CA PRO A 293 11.87 -30.44 9.93
C PRO A 293 11.75 -30.49 8.41
N THR A 294 11.30 -29.38 7.83
CA THR A 294 11.25 -29.18 6.39
C THR A 294 11.92 -27.88 5.98
N LEU A 295 12.79 -27.91 4.97
CA LEU A 295 13.30 -26.68 4.36
C LEU A 295 12.21 -26.18 3.43
N VAL A 296 11.75 -24.95 3.64
CA VAL A 296 10.82 -24.28 2.74
C VAL A 296 11.48 -23.09 2.07
N ILE A 297 11.29 -22.99 0.76
CA ILE A 297 11.78 -21.89 -0.07
C ILE A 297 10.53 -21.19 -0.59
N LYS A 298 10.34 -19.93 -0.23
CA LYS A 298 9.10 -19.19 -0.47
C LYS A 298 9.32 -18.00 -1.40
N ARG A 299 8.43 -17.82 -2.37
CA ARG A 299 8.53 -16.70 -3.33
C ARG A 299 8.19 -15.39 -2.63
N GLN A 300 8.94 -14.34 -2.94
CA GLN A 300 8.55 -12.97 -2.60
C GLN A 300 7.56 -12.47 -3.66
N ASP A 301 6.27 -12.60 -3.39
CA ASP A 301 5.22 -12.00 -4.21
C ASP A 301 5.13 -10.51 -3.86
N LYS A 302 5.75 -9.66 -4.68
CA LYS A 302 5.84 -8.21 -4.43
C LYS A 302 4.45 -7.59 -4.31
N LYS A 303 4.19 -6.95 -3.17
CA LYS A 303 3.03 -6.09 -2.93
C LYS A 303 3.53 -4.68 -2.58
N LEU A 304 3.80 -3.89 -3.62
CA LEU A 304 4.36 -2.54 -3.50
C LEU A 304 5.74 -2.56 -2.81
N SER A 305 5.82 -2.11 -1.56
CA SER A 305 7.04 -2.10 -0.75
C SER A 305 7.22 -3.34 0.15
N THR A 306 6.17 -4.14 0.34
CA THR A 306 6.25 -5.42 1.05
C THR A 306 6.20 -6.59 0.08
N PHE A 307 6.29 -7.79 0.63
CA PHE A 307 6.17 -9.05 -0.10
C PHE A 307 5.38 -10.03 0.75
N GLU A 308 4.55 -10.83 0.09
CA GLU A 308 3.91 -11.97 0.71
C GLU A 308 4.55 -13.26 0.21
N HIS A 309 4.41 -14.32 1.01
CA HIS A 309 4.94 -15.64 0.69
C HIS A 309 3.80 -16.62 0.45
N VAL A 310 3.18 -16.55 -0.74
CA VAL A 310 2.03 -17.42 -1.08
C VAL A 310 2.49 -18.74 -1.70
N THR A 311 3.54 -18.70 -2.54
CA THR A 311 4.05 -19.87 -3.24
C THR A 311 5.29 -20.42 -2.54
N GLU A 312 5.33 -21.73 -2.30
CA GLU A 312 6.46 -22.39 -1.64
C GLU A 312 6.92 -23.69 -2.33
N MET A 313 8.18 -24.03 -2.10
CA MET A 313 8.77 -25.34 -2.36
C MET A 313 9.26 -25.94 -1.05
N ALA A 314 8.91 -27.19 -0.77
CA ALA A 314 9.28 -27.90 0.45
C ALA A 314 10.26 -29.05 0.17
N PHE A 315 11.27 -29.20 1.02
CA PHE A 315 12.31 -30.22 0.90
C PHE A 315 12.59 -30.88 2.26
N SER A 316 12.56 -32.21 2.31
CA SER A 316 12.81 -32.96 3.53
C SER A 316 14.25 -32.76 4.03
N ILE A 317 14.37 -32.49 5.33
CA ILE A 317 15.65 -32.36 6.02
C ILE A 317 16.07 -33.71 6.61
N LYS A 318 17.36 -34.01 6.54
CA LYS A 318 17.98 -35.16 7.22
C LYS A 318 18.74 -34.69 8.46
N LYS A 319 18.38 -35.22 9.63
CA LYS A 319 19.14 -35.05 10.87
C LYS A 319 20.48 -35.79 10.77
N ARG A 320 21.55 -35.11 11.15
CA ARG A 320 22.88 -35.69 11.42
C ARG A 320 23.21 -35.47 12.89
N PHE A 321 24.38 -35.92 13.33
CA PHE A 321 24.77 -35.93 14.75
C PHE A 321 24.56 -34.58 15.47
N LYS A 322 25.14 -33.47 14.96
CA LYS A 322 24.99 -32.12 15.52
C LYS A 322 24.31 -31.10 14.59
N ASN A 323 24.08 -31.48 13.34
CA ASN A 323 23.61 -30.58 12.28
C ASN A 323 22.47 -31.23 11.51
N TYR A 324 21.81 -30.43 10.69
CA TYR A 324 20.81 -30.87 9.75
C TYR A 324 21.32 -30.65 8.32
N SER A 325 20.85 -31.46 7.37
CA SER A 325 21.28 -31.33 5.98
C SER A 325 20.14 -31.55 5.01
N VAL A 326 20.17 -30.81 3.90
CA VAL A 326 19.20 -30.93 2.81
C VAL A 326 19.94 -30.97 1.48
N LYS A 327 19.51 -31.90 0.61
CA LYS A 327 20.07 -32.08 -0.74
C LYS A 327 19.02 -31.63 -1.76
N LEU A 328 19.27 -30.49 -2.38
CA LEU A 328 18.41 -29.92 -3.43
C LEU A 328 18.89 -30.44 -4.78
N LYS A 329 18.15 -31.39 -5.38
CA LYS A 329 18.43 -31.86 -6.75
C LYS A 329 18.13 -30.74 -7.74
N LYS A 330 19.12 -30.37 -8.56
CA LYS A 330 18.95 -29.28 -9.55
C LYS A 330 17.86 -29.58 -10.57
N ALA A 331 17.64 -30.86 -10.90
CA ALA A 331 16.57 -31.27 -11.81
C ALA A 331 15.15 -30.98 -11.29
N ASN A 332 14.97 -30.90 -9.97
CA ASN A 332 13.65 -30.74 -9.34
C ASN A 332 13.49 -29.36 -8.66
N LEU A 333 14.52 -28.52 -8.71
CA LEU A 333 14.45 -27.18 -8.13
C LEU A 333 13.70 -26.28 -9.11
N TYR A 334 12.73 -25.51 -8.59
CA TYR A 334 11.83 -24.68 -9.38
C TYR A 334 10.95 -25.49 -10.35
N PRO A 335 10.01 -26.31 -9.83
CA PRO A 335 9.19 -27.21 -10.65
C PRO A 335 8.01 -26.52 -11.35
N PHE A 336 7.90 -25.19 -11.26
CA PHE A 336 6.78 -24.44 -11.83
C PHE A 336 6.88 -24.33 -13.35
N HIS A 337 5.73 -24.38 -14.04
CA HIS A 337 5.65 -24.32 -15.50
C HIS A 337 5.44 -22.89 -16.04
N SER A 338 5.13 -21.94 -15.17
CA SER A 338 4.96 -20.52 -15.49
C SER A 338 6.04 -19.71 -14.77
N TYR A 339 6.99 -19.15 -15.53
CA TYR A 339 7.99 -18.24 -14.99
C TYR A 339 7.42 -16.83 -14.90
N ASN A 340 7.52 -16.18 -13.74
CA ASN A 340 7.39 -14.74 -13.65
C ASN A 340 8.77 -14.08 -13.76
N GLN A 341 8.85 -12.97 -14.48
CA GLN A 341 10.08 -12.20 -14.57
C GLN A 341 10.48 -11.67 -13.18
N ASP A 342 11.75 -11.79 -12.83
CA ASP A 342 12.36 -11.26 -11.61
C ASP A 342 11.85 -11.81 -10.26
N GLU A 343 11.87 -13.14 -10.10
CA GLU A 343 11.50 -13.77 -8.82
C GLU A 343 12.68 -13.91 -7.84
N ASP A 344 12.50 -13.30 -6.66
CA ASP A 344 13.31 -13.53 -5.47
C ASP A 344 12.57 -14.48 -4.52
N TRP A 345 13.31 -15.39 -3.88
CA TRP A 345 12.77 -16.39 -2.97
C TRP A 345 13.61 -16.45 -1.69
N ASP A 346 12.98 -16.52 -0.53
CA ASP A 346 13.65 -16.62 0.77
C ASP A 346 13.59 -18.05 1.32
N MET A 347 14.51 -18.38 2.23
CA MET A 347 14.63 -19.73 2.81
C MET A 347 14.28 -19.75 4.29
N PHE A 348 13.47 -20.73 4.69
CA PHE A 348 13.09 -20.97 6.08
C PHE A 348 13.19 -22.45 6.45
N ILE A 349 13.47 -22.73 7.72
CA ILE A 349 13.34 -24.04 8.33
C ILE A 349 11.99 -24.08 9.04
N ARG A 350 11.08 -24.93 8.57
CA ARG A 350 9.80 -25.22 9.21
C ARG A 350 9.98 -26.35 10.23
N SER A 351 9.46 -26.16 11.44
CA SER A 351 9.45 -27.13 12.54
C SER A 351 8.09 -27.10 13.24
N GLY A 352 7.28 -28.13 13.08
CA GLY A 352 5.86 -28.09 13.44
C GLY A 352 5.14 -26.92 12.74
N SER A 353 4.50 -26.04 13.51
CA SER A 353 3.81 -24.83 13.00
C SER A 353 4.72 -23.60 12.86
N LYS A 354 5.97 -23.65 13.34
CA LYS A 354 6.89 -22.52 13.33
C LYS A 354 7.80 -22.52 12.12
N GLU A 355 8.18 -21.34 11.66
CA GLU A 355 9.13 -21.13 10.57
C GLU A 355 10.24 -20.17 10.96
N TYR A 356 11.48 -20.59 10.73
CA TYR A 356 12.68 -19.87 11.12
C TYR A 356 13.49 -19.48 9.88
N PRO A 357 13.81 -18.20 9.66
CA PRO A 357 14.65 -17.79 8.54
C PRO A 357 16.01 -18.50 8.59
N LEU A 358 16.52 -18.93 7.43
CA LEU A 358 17.84 -19.54 7.35
C LEU A 358 18.91 -18.47 7.13
N PHE A 359 19.77 -18.28 8.11
CA PHE A 359 20.89 -17.35 8.06
C PHE A 359 22.14 -18.01 7.48
N ALA A 360 22.94 -17.31 6.69
CA ALA A 360 24.25 -17.75 6.27
C ALA A 360 25.32 -17.32 7.28
N SER A 361 26.16 -18.25 7.73
CA SER A 361 27.31 -17.91 8.57
C SER A 361 28.24 -16.89 7.87
N MET A 362 29.15 -16.29 8.63
CA MET A 362 30.14 -15.36 8.07
C MET A 362 31.12 -16.03 7.10
N THR A 363 31.32 -17.35 7.20
CA THR A 363 32.25 -18.10 6.36
C THR A 363 31.64 -18.54 5.03
N ILE A 364 30.31 -18.50 4.89
CA ILE A 364 29.65 -18.85 3.64
C ILE A 364 29.75 -17.68 2.64
N GLN A 365 30.33 -17.98 1.48
CA GLN A 365 30.34 -17.10 0.32
C GLN A 365 29.66 -17.78 -0.86
N PHE A 366 28.65 -17.15 -1.42
CA PHE A 366 27.98 -17.64 -2.62
C PHE A 366 28.67 -17.09 -3.87
N SER A 367 28.75 -17.91 -4.93
CA SER A 367 29.20 -17.43 -6.23
C SER A 367 28.24 -16.36 -6.77
N LYS A 368 28.79 -15.39 -7.51
CA LYS A 368 28.02 -14.39 -8.25
C LYS A 368 27.36 -14.96 -9.51
N ASP A 369 27.78 -16.16 -9.92
CA ASP A 369 27.33 -16.80 -11.16
C ASP A 369 25.94 -17.44 -11.01
N TYR A 370 25.25 -17.49 -12.14
CA TYR A 370 24.01 -18.23 -12.29
C TYR A 370 24.29 -19.71 -12.58
N VAL A 371 23.59 -20.59 -11.88
CA VAL A 371 23.70 -22.05 -12.05
C VAL A 371 22.45 -22.58 -12.74
N ARG A 372 22.61 -23.34 -13.83
CA ARG A 372 21.48 -23.97 -14.54
C ARG A 372 20.80 -25.05 -13.69
N ILE A 373 19.49 -25.08 -13.75
CA ILE A 373 18.61 -26.02 -13.03
C ILE A 373 17.44 -26.44 -13.92
N ASN A 374 16.61 -27.37 -13.44
CA ASN A 374 15.42 -27.90 -14.11
C ASN A 374 15.67 -28.18 -15.60
N SER A 375 16.57 -29.12 -15.88
CA SER A 375 16.94 -29.50 -17.26
C SER A 375 17.38 -28.33 -18.14
N ASN A 376 18.09 -27.36 -17.57
CA ASN A 376 18.59 -26.15 -18.23
C ASN A 376 17.53 -25.13 -18.65
N GLN A 377 16.28 -25.28 -18.18
CA GLN A 377 15.18 -24.32 -18.44
C GLN A 377 15.32 -23.04 -17.61
N TYR A 378 15.87 -23.13 -16.40
CA TYR A 378 16.04 -22.00 -15.50
C TYR A 378 17.47 -21.88 -15.01
N GLN A 379 17.79 -20.72 -14.47
CA GLN A 379 19.01 -20.48 -13.72
C GLN A 379 18.69 -19.94 -12.33
N VAL A 380 19.51 -20.29 -11.35
CA VAL A 380 19.41 -19.81 -9.98
C VAL A 380 20.71 -19.19 -9.52
N ARG A 381 20.61 -18.10 -8.77
CA ARG A 381 21.74 -17.49 -8.07
C ARG A 381 21.42 -17.34 -6.59
N TRP A 382 22.38 -17.73 -5.77
CA TRP A 382 22.31 -17.64 -4.32
C TRP A 382 22.88 -16.28 -3.87
N ARG A 383 22.24 -15.66 -2.87
CA ARG A 383 22.64 -14.37 -2.32
C ARG A 383 22.47 -14.38 -0.81
N LYS A 384 23.38 -13.67 -0.14
CA LYS A 384 23.29 -13.33 1.27
C LYS A 384 22.76 -11.90 1.38
N LYS A 385 21.68 -11.69 2.11
CA LYS A 385 21.13 -10.35 2.42
C LYS A 385 22.00 -9.64 3.48
N THR A 386 21.75 -8.35 3.69
CA THR A 386 22.42 -7.52 4.71
C THR A 386 22.21 -8.05 6.13
N ASP A 387 21.02 -8.58 6.43
CA ASP A 387 20.67 -9.27 7.68
C ASP A 387 21.25 -10.69 7.81
N SER A 388 22.04 -11.14 6.82
CA SER A 388 22.58 -12.50 6.66
C SER A 388 21.60 -13.60 6.29
N THR A 389 20.31 -13.32 6.09
CA THR A 389 19.36 -14.30 5.55
C THR A 389 19.70 -14.67 4.10
N ILE A 390 19.26 -15.85 3.66
CA ILE A 390 19.57 -16.37 2.32
C ILE A 390 18.42 -16.11 1.36
N ARG A 391 18.77 -15.60 0.18
CA ARG A 391 17.86 -15.36 -0.94
C ARG A 391 18.32 -16.10 -2.20
N LEU A 392 17.38 -16.66 -2.94
CA LEU A 392 17.58 -17.23 -4.26
C LEU A 392 16.90 -16.35 -5.30
N ARG A 393 17.62 -16.00 -6.37
CA ARG A 393 17.04 -15.36 -7.54
C ARG A 393 16.93 -16.37 -8.66
N PHE A 394 15.71 -16.61 -9.14
CA PHE A 394 15.44 -17.49 -10.27
C PHE A 394 15.20 -16.66 -11.54
N VAL A 395 15.82 -17.07 -12.64
CA VAL A 395 15.64 -16.46 -13.96
C VAL A 395 15.42 -17.53 -15.01
N SER A 396 14.69 -17.19 -16.08
CA SER A 396 14.65 -18.03 -17.27
C SER A 396 16.06 -18.23 -17.82
N ALA A 397 16.41 -19.46 -18.15
CA ALA A 397 17.67 -19.69 -18.83
C ALA A 397 17.56 -19.21 -20.27
N PRO A 398 18.58 -18.53 -20.81
CA PRO A 398 18.59 -18.18 -22.22
C PRO A 398 18.46 -19.45 -23.06
N ILE A 399 17.55 -19.41 -24.04
CA ILE A 399 17.29 -20.51 -24.97
C ILE A 399 18.62 -20.84 -25.66
N LEU A 400 19.16 -22.02 -25.35
CA LEU A 400 20.32 -22.57 -26.04
C LEU A 400 19.86 -23.09 -27.40
N LYS A 401 19.61 -22.21 -28.39
CA LYS A 401 19.67 -22.53 -29.83
C LYS A 401 19.34 -21.34 -30.74
N ALA A 402 20.38 -20.73 -31.30
CA ALA A 402 20.68 -20.53 -32.72
C ALA A 402 21.94 -19.65 -32.78
N LYS A 403 22.78 -19.80 -33.82
CA LYS A 403 23.83 -18.80 -34.08
C LYS A 403 23.14 -17.43 -34.21
N PRO A 404 23.44 -16.44 -33.35
CA PRO A 404 22.72 -15.17 -33.36
C PRO A 404 22.72 -14.57 -34.76
N LYS A 405 21.54 -14.13 -35.21
CA LYS A 405 21.38 -13.56 -36.54
C LYS A 405 22.12 -12.23 -36.62
N LYS A 406 22.92 -12.04 -37.67
CA LYS A 406 23.65 -10.79 -37.88
C LYS A 406 22.64 -9.70 -38.21
N LEU A 407 22.58 -8.69 -37.34
CA LEU A 407 21.69 -7.55 -37.48
C LEU A 407 22.52 -6.29 -37.73
N VAL A 408 22.10 -5.48 -38.69
CA VAL A 408 22.56 -4.09 -38.82
C VAL A 408 21.39 -3.18 -38.49
N VAL A 409 21.65 -2.11 -37.75
CA VAL A 409 20.64 -1.10 -37.39
C VAL A 409 20.96 0.20 -38.12
N MET A 410 20.02 0.72 -38.89
CA MET A 410 20.07 2.06 -39.51
C MET A 410 18.91 2.88 -38.95
N GLY A 411 19.16 3.74 -37.97
CA GLY A 411 18.05 4.41 -37.29
C GLY A 411 18.49 5.38 -36.20
N THR A 412 17.69 5.47 -35.14
CA THR A 412 17.92 6.38 -34.02
C THR A 412 18.26 5.63 -32.74
N CYS A 413 18.48 6.37 -31.66
CA CYS A 413 18.63 5.83 -30.31
C CYS A 413 17.48 4.90 -29.92
N PHE A 414 16.26 5.16 -30.38
CA PHE A 414 15.11 4.30 -30.14
C PHE A 414 15.28 2.90 -30.75
N SER A 415 15.67 2.83 -32.02
CA SER A 415 15.91 1.54 -32.71
C SER A 415 17.06 0.78 -32.08
N ARG A 416 18.10 1.49 -31.63
CA ARG A 416 19.26 0.88 -30.98
C ARG A 416 18.94 0.36 -29.59
N ASN A 417 18.09 1.05 -28.82
CA ASN A 417 17.77 0.72 -27.44
C ASN A 417 17.00 -0.60 -27.29
N ALA A 418 16.24 -1.02 -28.31
CA ALA A 418 15.62 -2.35 -28.36
C ALA A 418 16.64 -3.51 -28.29
N PHE A 419 17.92 -3.24 -28.56
CA PHE A 419 19.03 -4.19 -28.43
C PHE A 419 19.96 -3.79 -27.28
N ASN A 420 19.38 -3.34 -26.18
CA ASN A 420 20.07 -3.09 -24.91
C ASN A 420 19.75 -4.23 -23.93
N SER A 421 20.77 -4.70 -23.21
CA SER A 421 20.63 -5.80 -22.25
C SER A 421 20.11 -5.36 -20.88
N ASP A 422 19.70 -4.09 -20.75
CA ASP A 422 19.02 -3.58 -19.56
C ASP A 422 17.65 -4.27 -19.37
N PRO A 423 17.21 -4.55 -18.13
CA PRO A 423 15.90 -5.15 -17.84
C PRO A 423 14.70 -4.45 -18.47
N PHE A 424 14.75 -3.12 -18.66
CA PHE A 424 13.66 -2.38 -19.29
C PHE A 424 13.51 -2.67 -20.80
N PHE A 425 14.58 -3.12 -21.47
CA PHE A 425 14.60 -3.33 -22.91
C PHE A 425 14.47 -4.82 -23.27
N ASN A 426 15.55 -5.45 -23.71
CA ASN A 426 15.55 -6.84 -24.15
C ASN A 426 16.83 -7.52 -23.63
N PRO A 427 16.87 -7.91 -22.35
CA PRO A 427 18.07 -8.46 -21.70
C PRO A 427 18.70 -9.61 -22.50
N ASP A 428 17.86 -10.40 -23.16
CA ASP A 428 18.25 -11.63 -23.85
C ASP A 428 18.48 -11.47 -25.35
N TYR A 429 18.44 -10.24 -25.91
CA TYR A 429 18.52 -10.04 -27.36
C TYR A 429 19.74 -10.69 -28.01
N LYS A 430 20.88 -10.79 -27.28
CA LYS A 430 22.13 -11.39 -27.76
C LYS A 430 22.01 -12.89 -28.07
N SER A 431 21.00 -13.55 -27.49
CA SER A 431 20.67 -14.95 -27.80
C SER A 431 20.04 -15.10 -29.19
N PHE A 432 19.50 -14.01 -29.74
CA PHE A 432 18.76 -13.99 -31.01
C PHE A 432 19.51 -13.20 -32.09
N PHE A 433 20.14 -12.08 -31.74
CA PHE A 433 20.77 -11.13 -32.66
C PHE A 433 22.18 -10.73 -32.24
N SER A 434 23.07 -10.63 -33.23
CA SER A 434 24.38 -9.99 -33.10
C SER A 434 24.35 -8.67 -33.87
N VAL A 435 24.32 -7.54 -33.15
CA VAL A 435 24.35 -6.21 -33.77
C VAL A 435 25.75 -5.95 -34.30
N MET A 436 25.91 -6.00 -35.62
CA MET A 436 27.20 -5.92 -36.31
C MET A 436 27.73 -4.48 -36.36
N TYR A 437 26.85 -3.52 -36.62
CA TYR A 437 27.09 -2.08 -36.44
C TYR A 437 25.76 -1.32 -36.43
N THR A 438 25.83 -0.04 -36.09
CA THR A 438 24.69 0.87 -36.10
C THR A 438 25.04 2.13 -36.91
N GLN A 439 24.26 2.44 -37.93
CA GLN A 439 24.29 3.73 -38.63
C GLN A 439 23.24 4.62 -37.98
N MET A 440 23.68 5.64 -37.25
CA MET A 440 22.78 6.55 -36.52
C MET A 440 22.51 7.81 -37.34
N HIS A 441 21.27 8.30 -37.31
CA HIS A 441 20.87 9.61 -37.85
C HIS A 441 21.11 9.85 -39.36
N THR A 442 21.35 8.78 -40.13
CA THR A 442 21.46 8.83 -41.60
C THR A 442 20.14 8.46 -42.25
N SER A 443 19.64 9.30 -43.17
CA SER A 443 18.49 8.95 -44.02
C SER A 443 18.92 8.08 -45.20
N LEU A 444 18.01 7.29 -45.80
CA LEU A 444 18.32 6.50 -46.99
C LEU A 444 18.80 7.38 -48.14
N ILE A 445 18.12 8.51 -48.32
CA ILE A 445 18.45 9.49 -49.36
C ILE A 445 19.89 9.96 -49.16
N SER A 446 20.25 10.31 -47.93
CA SER A 446 21.61 10.73 -47.61
C SER A 446 22.62 9.60 -47.80
N ALA A 447 22.29 8.35 -47.49
CA ALA A 447 23.17 7.21 -47.72
C ALA A 447 23.42 6.93 -49.22
N MET A 448 22.52 7.38 -50.10
CA MET A 448 22.62 7.20 -51.56
C MET A 448 23.33 8.35 -52.28
N THR A 449 23.63 9.46 -51.59
CA THR A 449 24.36 10.59 -52.18
C THR A 449 25.85 10.29 -52.29
N ASN A 450 26.52 10.99 -53.20
CA ASN A 450 27.98 10.90 -53.33
C ASN A 450 28.69 11.28 -52.01
N ARG A 451 29.84 10.64 -51.80
CA ARG A 451 30.74 10.97 -50.70
C ARG A 451 31.17 12.44 -50.81
N TYR A 452 31.24 13.12 -49.68
CA TYR A 452 31.87 14.43 -49.62
C TYR A 452 33.37 14.28 -49.86
N ASP A 453 33.89 14.97 -50.87
CA ASP A 453 35.24 14.78 -51.41
C ASP A 453 36.29 15.71 -50.77
N GLN A 454 35.85 16.70 -50.00
CA GLN A 454 36.76 17.61 -49.29
C GLN A 454 37.14 17.06 -47.90
N PRO A 455 38.37 17.37 -47.42
CA PRO A 455 38.78 17.00 -46.08
C PRO A 455 37.88 17.64 -45.03
N LEU A 456 37.26 16.80 -44.22
CA LEU A 456 36.38 17.22 -43.14
C LEU A 456 37.20 17.89 -42.04
N LYS A 457 36.95 19.17 -41.77
CA LYS A 457 37.58 19.91 -40.67
C LYS A 457 36.92 19.63 -39.31
N LEU A 458 36.53 18.37 -39.05
CA LEU A 458 35.79 17.99 -37.83
C LEU A 458 36.59 18.26 -36.55
N LYS A 459 37.92 18.28 -36.63
CA LYS A 459 38.81 18.66 -35.50
C LYS A 459 38.51 20.06 -34.95
N ASN A 460 37.97 20.97 -35.77
CA ASN A 460 37.61 22.32 -35.34
C ASN A 460 36.37 22.36 -34.43
N TYR A 461 35.62 21.27 -34.36
CA TYR A 461 34.38 21.12 -33.56
C TYR A 461 34.55 20.09 -32.43
N ALA A 462 35.77 19.59 -32.22
CA ALA A 462 36.06 18.51 -31.27
C ALA A 462 35.79 18.88 -29.80
N SER A 463 35.77 20.18 -29.45
CA SER A 463 35.46 20.64 -28.09
C SER A 463 33.96 20.60 -27.75
N GLY A 464 33.07 20.49 -28.74
CA GLY A 464 31.61 20.52 -28.55
C GLY A 464 30.91 19.19 -28.82
N LEU A 465 31.64 18.12 -29.18
CA LEU A 465 31.08 16.83 -29.55
C LEU A 465 31.68 15.70 -28.72
N THR A 466 30.84 14.78 -28.29
CA THR A 466 31.27 13.52 -27.70
C THR A 466 31.90 12.61 -28.76
N LYS A 467 32.71 11.64 -28.31
CA LYS A 467 33.33 10.64 -29.19
C LYS A 467 32.30 9.85 -30.03
N ALA A 468 31.12 9.60 -29.48
CA ALA A 468 30.05 8.89 -30.18
C ALA A 468 29.44 9.75 -31.29
N GLU A 469 29.14 11.01 -31.01
CA GLU A 469 28.61 11.97 -32.00
C GLU A 469 29.61 12.20 -33.14
N PHE A 470 30.90 12.27 -32.81
CA PHE A 470 31.96 12.35 -33.81
C PHE A 470 31.94 11.13 -34.76
N GLY A 471 31.78 9.93 -34.20
CA GLY A 471 31.67 8.70 -35.00
C GLY A 471 30.44 8.68 -35.91
N PHE A 472 29.30 9.23 -35.46
CA PHE A 472 28.09 9.31 -36.30
C PHE A 472 28.29 10.27 -37.48
N LEU A 473 28.94 11.41 -37.27
CA LEU A 473 29.27 12.34 -38.34
C LEU A 473 30.26 11.72 -39.33
N GLU A 474 31.31 11.06 -38.84
CA GLU A 474 32.25 10.35 -39.72
C GLU A 474 31.56 9.30 -40.58
N ASP A 475 30.64 8.52 -40.01
CA ASP A 475 29.88 7.52 -40.75
C ASP A 475 28.95 8.15 -41.79
N GLU A 476 28.35 9.30 -41.48
CA GLU A 476 27.52 10.08 -42.40
C GLU A 476 28.30 10.60 -43.60
N PHE A 477 29.50 11.16 -43.39
CA PHE A 477 30.31 11.69 -44.49
C PHE A 477 31.04 10.61 -45.30
N ARG A 478 31.29 9.44 -44.73
CA ARG A 478 31.97 8.34 -45.42
C ARG A 478 31.12 7.71 -46.52
N LYS A 479 29.79 7.75 -46.39
CA LYS A 479 28.79 7.27 -47.39
C LYS A 479 29.01 5.83 -47.88
N ASP A 480 29.63 4.99 -47.07
CA ASP A 480 30.01 3.59 -47.38
C ASP A 480 29.04 2.57 -46.76
N LEU A 481 27.82 2.98 -46.40
CA LEU A 481 26.82 2.11 -45.78
C LEU A 481 26.63 0.81 -46.58
N PHE A 482 26.40 0.92 -47.89
CA PHE A 482 26.16 -0.22 -48.76
C PHE A 482 27.41 -1.10 -48.95
N ASP A 483 28.62 -0.52 -48.90
CA ASP A 483 29.86 -1.28 -48.93
C ASP A 483 30.01 -2.14 -47.67
N ARG A 484 29.72 -1.56 -46.51
CA ARG A 484 29.72 -2.28 -45.23
C ARG A 484 28.65 -3.36 -45.20
N LEU A 485 27.44 -3.09 -45.69
CA LEU A 485 26.37 -4.09 -45.80
C LEU A 485 26.80 -5.27 -46.67
N ARG A 486 27.38 -5.01 -47.85
CA ARG A 486 27.89 -6.05 -48.77
C ARG A 486 28.99 -6.89 -48.14
N LYS A 487 29.89 -6.27 -47.37
CA LYS A 487 30.98 -6.96 -46.67
C LYS A 487 30.46 -7.81 -45.50
N ILE A 488 29.53 -7.28 -44.71
CA ILE A 488 29.05 -7.90 -43.47
C ILE A 488 28.06 -9.04 -43.74
N LYS A 489 27.28 -8.94 -44.84
CA LYS A 489 26.20 -9.84 -45.22
C LYS A 489 25.26 -10.12 -44.03
N PRO A 490 24.57 -9.09 -43.51
CA PRO A 490 23.68 -9.28 -42.38
C PRO A 490 22.48 -10.15 -42.77
N ASP A 491 21.94 -10.90 -41.80
CA ASP A 491 20.68 -11.63 -41.97
C ASP A 491 19.49 -10.65 -42.00
N TYR A 492 19.59 -9.53 -41.25
CA TYR A 492 18.57 -8.50 -41.18
C TYR A 492 19.17 -7.09 -41.19
N LEU A 493 18.48 -6.15 -41.84
CA LEU A 493 18.69 -4.72 -41.71
C LEU A 493 17.44 -4.12 -41.06
N LEU A 494 17.57 -3.59 -39.85
CA LEU A 494 16.50 -2.83 -39.21
C LEU A 494 16.64 -1.36 -39.59
N SER A 495 15.61 -0.80 -40.21
CA SER A 495 15.54 0.62 -40.52
C SER A 495 14.25 1.24 -39.98
N ILE A 496 14.37 2.32 -39.20
CA ILE A 496 13.22 3.10 -38.72
C ILE A 496 13.37 4.53 -39.24
N TYR A 497 12.42 4.96 -40.06
CA TYR A 497 12.25 6.36 -40.45
C TYR A 497 11.16 6.96 -39.59
N ILE A 498 11.52 7.85 -38.66
CA ILE A 498 10.56 8.81 -38.13
C ILE A 498 10.69 10.04 -39.01
N GLN A 499 9.81 10.16 -40.00
CA GLN A 499 9.62 11.42 -40.71
C GLN A 499 8.73 12.27 -39.79
N MET A 500 9.35 13.13 -38.97
CA MET A 500 8.57 14.17 -38.30
C MET A 500 8.12 15.15 -39.40
N PRO A 501 6.81 15.44 -39.53
CA PRO A 501 6.39 16.51 -40.42
C PRO A 501 6.98 17.80 -39.87
N PHE A 502 7.88 18.42 -40.63
CA PHE A 502 8.17 19.83 -40.45
C PHE A 502 7.14 20.56 -41.30
N ASP A 503 6.17 21.19 -40.65
CA ASP A 503 5.36 22.22 -41.30
C ASP A 503 6.33 23.34 -41.73
N LEU A 504 6.38 23.58 -43.04
CA LEU A 504 7.08 24.71 -43.66
C LEU A 504 6.20 25.95 -43.67
#